data_AF-K0W8X7-F1
#
_entry.id   AF-K0W8X7-F1
#
_cell.length_a   1.000
_cell.length_b   1.000
_cell.length_c   1.000
_cell.angle_alpha   90.00
_cell.angle_beta   90.00
_cell.angle_gamma   90.00
#
_symmetry.space_group_name_H-M   'P 1'
#
loop_
_entity.id
_entity.type
_entity.pdbx_description
1 polymer ?
#
loop_
_entity_poly.entity_id
_entity_poly.type
_entity_poly.pdbx_seq_one_letter_code
_entity_poly.pdbx_strand_id
1 'polypeptide(L)'
;MRERTRISVDAGEAVRPFNRFWRGTGFSPAELLLEPEMRQMLAYIGALPNEGIRYLRVHYLYNLLRSTGGAGYDWSLLDRALDVMIEHRLKPFFELMGNPSGLFTDYEDMDQVKRWRDLVTATADRYGARYGMDELRTWYFETTNEADSGWWTYGIKGYTNYYDACVAGLDAVDPGLPMGGPGTARTLSPIFRALMAHCDNGASCLIGNGPPRLDYISIHEKGVNGSKDDLTPKTNAIVDRTLLVVDYLKEHHPRLAGLPIVNDECDPQLGWSDHHSWHGKAYYAGIIARIIEQHDRRIIAPKAADFAFLSNDNAFIGGWSQRTIFAYFGPRNFTKAQWEHKTD
;
A
#
# COMPACT_ATOMS: atom_id res chain seq x y z
N MET A 1 24.74 2.56 26.01
CA MET A 1 24.97 1.36 26.84
C MET A 1 24.29 1.57 28.18
N ARG A 2 23.74 0.51 28.78
CA ARG A 2 23.06 0.56 30.08
C ARG A 2 23.29 -0.78 30.79
N GLU A 3 23.62 -0.75 32.08
CA GLU A 3 23.82 -1.97 32.87
C GLU A 3 22.50 -2.45 33.49
N ARG A 4 21.74 -1.52 34.10
CA ARG A 4 20.41 -1.78 34.65
C ARG A 4 19.52 -0.56 34.44
N THR A 5 18.24 -0.77 34.11
CA THR A 5 17.23 0.30 34.06
C THR A 5 16.02 -0.14 34.86
N ARG A 6 15.61 0.67 35.85
CA ARG A 6 14.33 0.50 36.52
C ARG A 6 13.26 1.22 35.70
N ILE A 7 12.24 0.49 35.26
CA ILE A 7 11.10 1.02 34.52
C ILE A 7 9.88 0.92 35.44
N SER A 8 9.17 2.03 35.62
CA SER A 8 7.90 2.08 36.34
C SER A 8 6.80 2.40 35.34
N VAL A 9 5.70 1.66 35.39
CA VAL A 9 4.52 1.87 34.56
C VAL A 9 3.34 2.05 35.50
N ASP A 10 2.74 3.24 35.51
CA ASP A 10 1.55 3.52 36.32
C ASP A 10 0.29 3.29 35.48
N ALA A 11 -0.46 2.24 35.79
CA ALA A 11 -1.71 1.92 35.10
C ALA A 11 -2.88 2.84 35.50
N GLY A 12 -2.73 3.64 36.56
CA GLY A 12 -3.70 4.65 36.99
C GLY A 12 -3.62 5.97 36.22
N GLU A 13 -2.56 6.20 35.44
CA GLU A 13 -2.32 7.45 34.71
C GLU A 13 -2.33 7.26 33.19
N ALA A 14 -3.50 7.45 32.56
CA ALA A 14 -3.63 7.41 31.11
C ALA A 14 -3.05 8.69 30.47
N VAL A 15 -2.00 8.56 29.67
CA VAL A 15 -1.32 9.72 29.03
C VAL A 15 -2.03 10.18 27.75
N ARG A 16 -2.36 9.24 26.86
CA ARG A 16 -3.04 9.51 25.57
C ARG A 16 -3.62 8.21 24.98
N PRO A 17 -4.49 8.29 23.97
CA PRO A 17 -4.87 7.13 23.17
C PRO A 17 -3.65 6.49 22.47
N PHE A 18 -3.71 5.18 22.27
CA PHE A 18 -2.70 4.42 21.55
C PHE A 18 -3.38 3.60 20.45
N ASN A 19 -3.07 3.92 19.20
CA ASN A 19 -3.58 3.22 18.03
C ASN A 19 -2.58 2.15 17.59
N ARG A 20 -3.09 0.99 17.15
CA ARG A 20 -2.28 -0.04 16.48
C ARG A 20 -2.20 0.29 14.99
N PHE A 21 -1.36 1.26 14.63
CA PHE A 21 -1.26 1.78 13.27
C PHE A 21 -0.47 0.87 12.30
N TRP A 22 0.13 -0.22 12.78
CA TRP A 22 1.00 -1.10 11.98
C TRP A 22 0.32 -2.38 11.44
N ARG A 23 -1.02 -2.41 11.39
CA ARG A 23 -1.82 -3.63 11.11
C ARG A 23 -1.92 -3.94 9.61
N GLY A 24 -0.82 -3.78 8.88
CA GLY A 24 -0.73 -3.98 7.44
C GLY A 24 0.42 -4.89 7.05
N THR A 25 0.16 -5.73 6.03
CA THR A 25 1.23 -6.35 5.25
C THR A 25 0.91 -6.29 3.77
N GLY A 26 1.90 -6.56 2.92
CA GLY A 26 1.72 -6.65 1.47
C GLY A 26 2.56 -7.73 0.82
N PHE A 27 2.28 -7.96 -0.48
CA PHE A 27 3.08 -8.79 -1.37
C PHE A 27 2.73 -8.54 -2.84
N SER A 28 3.50 -9.18 -3.72
CA SER A 28 3.26 -9.18 -5.16
C SER A 28 3.58 -10.54 -5.79
N PRO A 29 2.86 -11.00 -6.83
CA PRO A 29 1.65 -10.38 -7.41
C PRO A 29 0.35 -10.95 -6.85
N ALA A 30 -0.78 -10.41 -7.31
CA ALA A 30 -2.14 -10.80 -6.91
C ALA A 30 -2.48 -12.27 -7.21
N GLU A 31 -1.88 -12.89 -8.22
CA GLU A 31 -2.12 -14.29 -8.54
C GLU A 31 -1.77 -15.24 -7.40
N LEU A 32 -0.85 -14.86 -6.50
CA LEU A 32 -0.56 -15.66 -5.31
C LEU A 32 -1.79 -15.89 -4.43
N LEU A 33 -2.79 -15.00 -4.43
CA LEU A 33 -4.04 -15.18 -3.68
C LEU A 33 -4.82 -16.43 -4.13
N LEU A 34 -4.55 -16.93 -5.33
CA LEU A 34 -5.20 -18.12 -5.88
C LEU A 34 -4.48 -19.42 -5.49
N GLU A 35 -3.29 -19.31 -4.91
CA GLU A 35 -2.44 -20.44 -4.55
C GLU A 35 -2.79 -21.02 -3.17
N PRO A 36 -2.69 -22.35 -3.00
CA PRO A 36 -2.98 -22.99 -1.72
C PRO A 36 -2.02 -22.56 -0.61
N GLU A 37 -0.76 -22.24 -0.95
CA GLU A 37 0.23 -21.72 -0.01
C GLU A 37 -0.23 -20.40 0.59
N MET A 38 -0.69 -19.46 -0.24
CA MET A 38 -1.19 -18.17 0.24
C MET A 38 -2.48 -18.34 1.04
N ARG A 39 -3.40 -19.22 0.60
CA ARG A 39 -4.62 -19.51 1.37
C ARG A 39 -4.29 -19.98 2.79
N GLN A 40 -3.29 -20.86 2.95
CA GLN A 40 -2.81 -21.26 4.28
C GLN A 40 -2.17 -20.09 5.03
N MET A 41 -1.34 -19.27 4.37
CA MET A 41 -0.71 -18.09 5.00
C MET A 41 -1.76 -17.10 5.51
N LEU A 42 -2.81 -16.82 4.74
CA LEU A 42 -3.89 -15.90 5.14
C LEU A 42 -4.63 -16.39 6.39
N ALA A 43 -4.73 -17.71 6.59
CA ALA A 43 -5.29 -18.28 7.83
C ALA A 43 -4.48 -17.86 9.07
N TYR A 44 -3.15 -17.85 8.99
CA TYR A 44 -2.31 -17.37 10.09
C TYR A 44 -2.35 -15.84 10.23
N ILE A 45 -2.28 -15.12 9.12
CA ILE A 45 -2.29 -13.64 9.11
C ILE A 45 -3.60 -13.11 9.72
N GLY A 46 -4.75 -13.64 9.29
CA GLY A 46 -6.08 -13.28 9.80
C GLY A 46 -6.44 -13.85 11.18
N ALA A 47 -5.60 -14.73 11.73
CA ALA A 47 -5.77 -15.30 13.08
C ALA A 47 -5.10 -14.48 14.18
N LEU A 48 -4.34 -13.43 13.86
CA LEU A 48 -3.70 -12.61 14.88
C LEU A 48 -4.74 -11.95 15.81
N PRO A 49 -4.50 -11.92 17.15
CA PRO A 49 -5.46 -11.39 18.11
C PRO A 49 -5.91 -9.96 17.79
N ASN A 50 -7.22 -9.70 17.94
CA ASN A 50 -7.81 -8.37 17.77
C ASN A 50 -7.47 -7.73 16.42
N GLU A 51 -7.55 -8.47 15.30
CA GLU A 51 -7.15 -7.98 13.97
C GLU A 51 -5.69 -7.47 13.97
N GLY A 52 -4.75 -8.23 14.53
CA GLY A 52 -3.35 -7.80 14.67
C GLY A 52 -2.66 -7.53 13.33
N ILE A 53 -3.12 -8.17 12.26
CA ILE A 53 -3.03 -7.70 10.89
C ILE A 53 -4.47 -7.58 10.38
N ARG A 54 -4.76 -6.50 9.66
CA ARG A 54 -6.10 -6.18 9.16
C ARG A 54 -6.11 -5.93 7.66
N TYR A 55 -5.05 -5.30 7.13
CA TYR A 55 -4.98 -4.92 5.72
C TYR A 55 -3.93 -5.72 4.95
N LEU A 56 -4.28 -6.11 3.73
CA LEU A 56 -3.38 -6.66 2.73
C LEU A 56 -3.26 -5.70 1.55
N ARG A 57 -2.05 -5.17 1.31
CA ARG A 57 -1.73 -4.39 0.11
C ARG A 57 -1.14 -5.32 -0.95
N VAL A 58 -1.87 -5.56 -2.02
CA VAL A 58 -1.49 -6.58 -3.02
C VAL A 58 -1.40 -5.96 -4.40
N HIS A 59 -0.22 -6.04 -5.00
CA HIS A 59 0.02 -5.44 -6.30
C HIS A 59 -0.71 -6.17 -7.43
N TYR A 60 -1.04 -5.42 -8.47
CA TYR A 60 -1.57 -5.93 -9.75
C TYR A 60 -2.91 -6.69 -9.65
N LEU A 61 -3.80 -6.29 -8.73
CA LEU A 61 -5.15 -6.88 -8.62
C LEU A 61 -5.89 -6.89 -9.96
N TYR A 62 -5.76 -5.86 -10.79
CA TYR A 62 -6.41 -5.81 -12.10
C TYR A 62 -5.79 -6.71 -13.17
N ASN A 63 -4.60 -7.30 -12.95
CA ASN A 63 -4.11 -8.34 -13.85
C ASN A 63 -4.93 -9.64 -13.76
N LEU A 64 -5.69 -9.83 -12.68
CA LEU A 64 -6.64 -10.94 -12.54
C LEU A 64 -7.87 -10.79 -13.44
N LEU A 65 -8.11 -9.60 -14.00
CA LEU A 65 -9.22 -9.37 -14.93
C LEU A 65 -8.82 -9.70 -16.36
N ARG A 66 -9.76 -10.26 -17.11
CA ARG A 66 -9.61 -10.49 -18.56
C ARG A 66 -10.70 -9.76 -19.33
N SER A 67 -10.35 -9.08 -20.42
CA SER A 67 -11.34 -8.48 -21.32
C SER A 67 -12.17 -9.57 -21.98
N THR A 68 -13.50 -9.46 -21.93
CA THR A 68 -14.41 -10.40 -22.62
C THR A 68 -14.77 -9.93 -24.04
N GLY A 69 -14.15 -8.85 -24.53
CA GLY A 69 -14.61 -8.11 -25.70
C GLY A 69 -15.69 -7.09 -25.34
N GLY A 70 -15.72 -5.96 -26.04
CA GLY A 70 -16.58 -4.81 -25.70
C GLY A 70 -16.14 -4.10 -24.41
N ALA A 71 -17.10 -3.74 -23.57
CA ALA A 71 -16.88 -3.03 -22.29
C ALA A 71 -16.78 -3.97 -21.07
N GLY A 72 -16.94 -5.29 -21.25
CA GLY A 72 -16.99 -6.27 -20.17
C GLY A 72 -15.63 -6.82 -19.76
N TYR A 73 -15.56 -7.30 -18.51
CA TYR A 73 -14.43 -8.01 -17.94
C TYR A 73 -14.91 -9.34 -17.32
N ASP A 74 -14.06 -10.37 -17.37
CA ASP A 74 -14.17 -11.57 -16.56
C ASP A 74 -13.55 -11.30 -15.19
N TRP A 75 -14.41 -11.29 -14.17
CA TRP A 75 -14.06 -10.97 -12.78
C TRP A 75 -13.73 -12.20 -11.94
N SER A 76 -13.86 -13.41 -12.50
CA SER A 76 -13.85 -14.66 -11.73
C SER A 76 -12.58 -14.87 -10.88
N LEU A 77 -11.41 -14.44 -11.37
CA LEU A 77 -10.16 -14.56 -10.62
C LEU A 77 -10.04 -13.49 -9.54
N LEU A 78 -10.42 -12.24 -9.83
CA LEU A 78 -10.40 -11.18 -8.83
C LEU A 78 -11.41 -11.47 -7.70
N ASP A 79 -12.58 -12.03 -8.04
CA ASP A 79 -13.56 -12.49 -7.05
C ASP A 79 -12.94 -13.53 -6.09
N ARG A 80 -12.30 -14.56 -6.63
CA ARG A 80 -11.64 -15.60 -5.81
C ARG A 80 -10.53 -15.02 -4.93
N ALA A 81 -9.77 -14.06 -5.46
CA ALA A 81 -8.68 -13.42 -4.77
C ALA A 81 -9.16 -12.54 -3.60
N LEU A 82 -10.26 -11.79 -3.78
CA LEU A 82 -10.84 -11.00 -2.69
C LEU A 82 -11.62 -11.87 -1.69
N ASP A 83 -12.32 -12.90 -2.16
CA ASP A 83 -13.05 -13.84 -1.29
C ASP A 83 -12.12 -14.46 -0.25
N VAL A 84 -10.90 -14.85 -0.63
CA VAL A 84 -9.95 -15.45 0.33
C VAL A 84 -9.45 -14.43 1.36
N MET A 85 -9.39 -13.13 1.03
CA MET A 85 -9.08 -12.10 2.04
C MET A 85 -10.24 -11.98 3.03
N ILE A 86 -11.47 -11.82 2.52
CA ILE A 86 -12.67 -11.60 3.32
C ILE A 86 -12.97 -12.82 4.21
N GLU A 87 -12.81 -14.04 3.68
CA GLU A 87 -12.95 -15.29 4.44
C GLU A 87 -12.02 -15.32 5.68
N HIS A 88 -10.83 -14.74 5.56
CA HIS A 88 -9.84 -14.69 6.64
C HIS A 88 -9.89 -13.38 7.44
N ARG A 89 -10.96 -12.58 7.32
CA ARG A 89 -11.15 -11.30 8.02
C ARG A 89 -10.05 -10.27 7.72
N LEU A 90 -9.54 -10.30 6.49
CA LEU A 90 -8.58 -9.34 5.98
C LEU A 90 -9.26 -8.42 4.98
N LYS A 91 -8.78 -7.18 4.91
CA LYS A 91 -9.30 -6.13 4.04
C LYS A 91 -8.25 -5.75 3.01
N PRO A 92 -8.59 -5.56 1.74
CA PRO A 92 -7.64 -5.04 0.79
C PRO A 92 -7.32 -3.57 1.12
N PHE A 93 -6.03 -3.26 1.15
CA PHE A 93 -5.53 -1.93 0.80
C PHE A 93 -5.40 -1.96 -0.73
N PHE A 94 -6.49 -1.63 -1.41
CA PHE A 94 -6.75 -1.96 -2.81
C PHE A 94 -6.02 -0.98 -3.72
N GLU A 95 -4.87 -1.40 -4.24
CA GLU A 95 -4.20 -0.67 -5.31
C GLU A 95 -5.00 -0.81 -6.61
N LEU A 96 -5.41 0.31 -7.20
CA LEU A 96 -6.03 0.38 -8.52
C LEU A 96 -4.94 0.16 -9.58
N MET A 97 -4.38 -1.04 -9.60
CA MET A 97 -3.13 -1.39 -10.27
C MET A 97 -3.31 -2.62 -11.16
N GLY A 98 -2.77 -2.55 -12.38
CA GLY A 98 -2.75 -3.64 -13.34
C GLY A 98 -3.22 -3.17 -14.73
N ASN A 99 -3.17 -4.08 -15.70
CA ASN A 99 -3.56 -3.80 -17.08
C ASN A 99 -4.33 -4.99 -17.67
N PRO A 100 -5.66 -5.07 -17.42
CA PRO A 100 -6.50 -6.17 -17.90
C PRO A 100 -6.31 -6.38 -19.41
N SER A 101 -5.78 -7.55 -19.79
CA SER A 101 -5.50 -7.91 -21.19
C SER A 101 -4.66 -6.89 -22.00
N GLY A 102 -3.87 -6.04 -21.34
CA GLY A 102 -3.03 -5.03 -22.02
C GLY A 102 -3.82 -3.90 -22.69
N LEU A 103 -5.05 -3.64 -22.25
CA LEU A 103 -5.94 -2.66 -22.87
C LEU A 103 -5.52 -1.20 -22.69
N PHE A 104 -4.84 -0.89 -21.58
CA PHE A 104 -4.45 0.48 -21.23
C PHE A 104 -3.01 0.75 -21.67
N THR A 105 -2.84 1.63 -22.65
CA THR A 105 -1.56 1.92 -23.31
C THR A 105 -1.20 3.39 -23.30
N ASP A 106 -2.16 4.27 -23.03
CA ASP A 106 -1.93 5.72 -22.97
C ASP A 106 -2.96 6.39 -22.03
N TYR A 107 -2.48 6.99 -20.94
CA TYR A 107 -3.32 7.75 -20.01
C TYR A 107 -3.46 9.24 -20.37
N GLU A 108 -2.90 9.69 -21.50
CA GLU A 108 -3.26 10.97 -22.11
C GLU A 108 -4.41 10.84 -23.11
N ASP A 109 -4.71 9.63 -23.58
CA ASP A 109 -5.90 9.32 -24.37
C ASP A 109 -7.15 9.35 -23.47
N MET A 110 -7.99 10.37 -23.66
CA MET A 110 -9.18 10.57 -22.84
C MET A 110 -10.23 9.46 -22.93
N ASP A 111 -10.22 8.65 -23.99
CA ASP A 111 -11.12 7.50 -24.07
C ASP A 111 -10.62 6.35 -23.19
N GLN A 112 -9.30 6.18 -23.08
CA GLN A 112 -8.71 5.24 -22.12
C GLN A 112 -8.86 5.72 -20.68
N VAL A 113 -8.71 7.03 -20.42
CA VAL A 113 -8.96 7.63 -19.10
C VAL A 113 -10.40 7.41 -18.65
N LYS A 114 -11.40 7.64 -19.52
CA LYS A 114 -12.81 7.32 -19.23
C LYS A 114 -13.03 5.82 -19.04
N ARG A 115 -12.39 4.98 -19.87
CA ARG A 115 -12.49 3.52 -19.71
C ARG A 115 -11.91 3.05 -18.38
N TRP A 116 -10.84 3.68 -17.90
CA TRP A 116 -10.26 3.38 -16.59
C TRP A 116 -11.22 3.79 -15.47
N ARG A 117 -11.83 4.98 -15.55
CA ARG A 117 -12.89 5.40 -14.62
C ARG A 117 -14.02 4.38 -14.58
N ASP A 118 -14.47 3.90 -15.74
CA ASP A 118 -15.57 2.94 -15.83
C ASP A 118 -15.19 1.57 -15.24
N LEU A 119 -13.93 1.12 -15.41
CA LEU A 119 -13.41 -0.06 -14.73
C LEU A 119 -13.44 0.12 -13.20
N VAL A 120 -12.95 1.26 -12.69
CA VAL A 120 -12.96 1.54 -11.24
C VAL A 120 -14.39 1.62 -10.68
N THR A 121 -15.31 2.24 -11.42
CA THR A 121 -16.74 2.28 -11.09
C THR A 121 -17.30 0.86 -10.99
N ALA A 122 -17.04 0.02 -12.00
CA ALA A 122 -17.52 -1.36 -12.03
C ALA A 122 -16.91 -2.20 -10.90
N THR A 123 -15.66 -1.96 -10.51
CA THR A 123 -15.02 -2.61 -9.35
C THR A 123 -15.76 -2.27 -8.06
N ALA A 124 -15.99 -0.97 -7.80
CA ALA A 124 -16.67 -0.53 -6.58
C ALA A 124 -18.13 -1.01 -6.53
N ASP A 125 -18.87 -0.92 -7.63
CA ASP A 125 -20.25 -1.42 -7.73
C ASP A 125 -20.32 -2.93 -7.49
N ARG A 126 -19.45 -3.71 -8.16
CA ARG A 126 -19.41 -5.16 -8.04
C ARG A 126 -19.13 -5.61 -6.61
N TYR A 127 -18.10 -5.06 -5.97
CA TYR A 127 -17.70 -5.52 -4.65
C TYR A 127 -18.54 -4.91 -3.52
N GLY A 128 -19.13 -3.74 -3.76
CA GLY A 128 -20.22 -3.21 -2.93
C GLY A 128 -21.45 -4.11 -2.95
N ALA A 129 -21.84 -4.63 -4.12
CA ALA A 129 -22.93 -5.59 -4.23
C ALA A 129 -22.57 -6.97 -3.64
N ARG A 130 -21.31 -7.42 -3.80
CA ARG A 130 -20.85 -8.74 -3.34
C ARG A 130 -20.68 -8.85 -1.83
N TYR A 131 -20.10 -7.83 -1.19
CA TYR A 131 -19.74 -7.86 0.23
C TYR A 131 -20.53 -6.87 1.08
N GLY A 132 -21.30 -5.99 0.46
CA GLY A 132 -22.01 -4.88 1.11
C GLY A 132 -21.17 -3.61 1.17
N MET A 133 -21.83 -2.46 1.03
CA MET A 133 -21.15 -1.16 1.11
C MET A 133 -20.49 -0.88 2.46
N ASP A 134 -21.02 -1.45 3.54
CA ASP A 134 -20.40 -1.33 4.87
C ASP A 134 -19.04 -2.03 4.92
N GLU A 135 -18.87 -3.16 4.23
CA GLU A 135 -17.55 -3.78 4.08
C GLU A 135 -16.65 -2.92 3.19
N LEU A 136 -17.15 -2.48 2.03
CA LEU A 136 -16.36 -1.72 1.06
C LEU A 136 -15.82 -0.39 1.64
N ARG A 137 -16.61 0.30 2.46
CA ARG A 137 -16.20 1.54 3.16
C ARG A 137 -15.10 1.34 4.19
N THR A 138 -14.78 0.09 4.55
CA THR A 138 -13.66 -0.21 5.45
C THR A 138 -12.36 -0.50 4.71
N TRP A 139 -12.39 -0.53 3.38
CA TRP A 139 -11.20 -0.68 2.54
C TRP A 139 -10.55 0.70 2.31
N TYR A 140 -9.30 0.68 1.88
CA TYR A 140 -8.62 1.86 1.33
C TYR A 140 -8.36 1.59 -0.15
N PHE A 141 -8.59 2.57 -1.00
CA PHE A 141 -8.22 2.50 -2.41
C PHE A 141 -7.00 3.39 -2.68
N GLU A 142 -6.03 2.85 -3.41
CA GLU A 142 -4.75 3.50 -3.66
C GLU A 142 -4.44 3.63 -5.14
N THR A 143 -3.63 4.63 -5.47
CA THR A 143 -2.94 4.69 -6.75
C THR A 143 -2.09 3.44 -6.98
N THR A 144 -1.71 3.25 -8.24
CA THR A 144 -0.75 2.24 -8.63
C THR A 144 0.63 2.47 -7.99
N ASN A 145 1.27 1.37 -7.62
CA ASN A 145 2.54 1.33 -6.89
C ASN A 145 3.70 2.06 -7.57
N GLU A 146 4.43 2.93 -6.88
CA GLU A 146 5.72 3.46 -7.34
C GLU A 146 5.73 3.93 -8.80
N ALA A 147 4.77 4.77 -9.21
CA ALA A 147 4.75 5.33 -10.56
C ALA A 147 5.94 6.26 -10.86
N ASP A 148 6.83 6.46 -9.89
CA ASP A 148 8.11 7.12 -10.06
C ASP A 148 9.25 6.14 -10.41
N SER A 149 9.00 4.83 -10.38
CA SER A 149 9.92 3.77 -10.85
C SER A 149 9.78 3.53 -12.36
N GLY A 150 10.73 2.77 -12.94
CA GLY A 150 10.89 2.65 -14.40
C GLY A 150 9.79 1.90 -15.17
N TRP A 151 8.81 1.30 -14.47
CA TRP A 151 7.70 0.58 -15.11
C TRP A 151 6.60 1.53 -15.60
N TRP A 152 6.45 2.70 -14.96
CA TRP A 152 5.49 3.72 -15.38
C TRP A 152 6.08 4.59 -16.47
N THR A 153 5.50 4.53 -17.67
CA THR A 153 6.00 5.23 -18.86
C THR A 153 5.07 6.34 -19.35
N TYR A 154 3.92 6.54 -18.70
CA TYR A 154 2.86 7.47 -19.13
C TYR A 154 3.07 8.93 -18.70
N GLY A 155 4.23 9.24 -18.11
CA GLY A 155 4.59 10.58 -17.67
C GLY A 155 3.72 11.12 -16.53
N ILE A 156 3.97 12.39 -16.18
CA ILE A 156 3.24 13.08 -15.08
C ILE A 156 1.78 13.32 -15.46
N LYS A 157 1.51 13.76 -16.71
CA LYS A 157 0.16 14.09 -17.15
C LYS A 157 -0.73 12.85 -17.25
N GLY A 158 -0.20 11.75 -17.78
CA GLY A 158 -0.89 10.46 -17.73
C GLY A 158 -1.16 10.02 -16.29
N TYR A 159 -0.23 10.24 -15.36
CA TYR A 159 -0.44 9.89 -13.94
C TYR A 159 -1.54 10.71 -13.26
N THR A 160 -1.60 12.02 -13.50
CA THR A 160 -2.67 12.87 -12.94
C THR A 160 -4.04 12.55 -13.57
N ASN A 161 -4.08 12.23 -14.87
CA ASN A 161 -5.32 11.77 -15.54
C ASN A 161 -5.78 10.41 -15.02
N TYR A 162 -4.85 9.48 -14.81
CA TYR A 162 -5.11 8.19 -14.16
C TYR A 162 -5.72 8.41 -12.76
N TYR A 163 -5.13 9.31 -11.97
CA TYR A 163 -5.64 9.65 -10.63
C TYR A 163 -7.07 10.21 -10.70
N ASP A 164 -7.33 11.13 -11.63
CA ASP A 164 -8.66 11.68 -11.87
C ASP A 164 -9.68 10.58 -12.20
N ALA A 165 -9.29 9.60 -13.01
CA ALA A 165 -10.14 8.47 -13.36
C ALA A 165 -10.41 7.55 -12.17
N CYS A 166 -9.43 7.31 -11.30
CA CYS A 166 -9.61 6.57 -10.06
C CYS A 166 -10.64 7.25 -9.15
N VAL A 167 -10.45 8.55 -8.88
CA VAL A 167 -11.36 9.33 -8.02
C VAL A 167 -12.76 9.39 -8.62
N ALA A 168 -12.88 9.75 -9.89
CA ALA A 168 -14.18 9.82 -10.57
C ALA A 168 -14.91 8.46 -10.59
N GLY A 169 -14.17 7.35 -10.67
CA GLY A 169 -14.76 6.02 -10.68
C GLY A 169 -15.31 5.60 -9.32
N LEU A 170 -14.57 5.88 -8.24
CA LEU A 170 -15.06 5.62 -6.88
C LEU A 170 -16.24 6.53 -6.52
N ASP A 171 -16.15 7.82 -6.86
CA ASP A 171 -17.18 8.83 -6.54
C ASP A 171 -18.51 8.56 -7.27
N ALA A 172 -18.47 7.89 -8.42
CA ALA A 172 -19.67 7.47 -9.14
C ALA A 172 -20.49 6.41 -8.37
N VAL A 173 -19.88 5.68 -7.45
CA VAL A 173 -20.54 4.66 -6.61
C VAL A 173 -20.78 5.20 -5.20
N ASP A 174 -19.72 5.66 -4.52
CA ASP A 174 -19.80 6.22 -3.18
C ASP A 174 -18.57 7.10 -2.89
N PRO A 175 -18.75 8.44 -2.81
CA PRO A 175 -17.67 9.38 -2.47
C PRO A 175 -17.05 9.15 -1.07
N GLY A 176 -17.69 8.35 -0.22
CA GLY A 176 -17.15 7.94 1.08
C GLY A 176 -16.09 6.84 1.02
N LEU A 177 -15.81 6.26 -0.15
CA LEU A 177 -14.74 5.27 -0.34
C LEU A 177 -13.36 5.98 -0.33
N PRO A 178 -12.47 5.72 0.64
CA PRO A 178 -11.21 6.45 0.77
C PRO A 178 -10.29 6.24 -0.44
N MET A 179 -9.76 7.32 -0.99
CA MET A 179 -8.77 7.30 -2.09
C MET A 179 -7.51 8.07 -1.70
N GLY A 180 -6.36 7.46 -1.89
CA GLY A 180 -5.07 8.08 -1.62
C GLY A 180 -3.94 7.63 -2.52
N GLY A 181 -2.75 8.16 -2.26
CA GLY A 181 -1.56 7.96 -3.07
C GLY A 181 -0.45 8.94 -2.69
N PRO A 182 0.68 8.97 -3.42
CA PRO A 182 0.95 8.22 -4.65
C PRO A 182 1.64 6.86 -4.46
N GLY A 183 1.97 6.43 -3.23
CA GLY A 183 2.75 5.20 -3.00
C GLY A 183 4.13 5.25 -3.68
N THR A 184 4.81 6.41 -3.67
CA THR A 184 6.09 6.59 -4.39
C THR A 184 7.28 6.01 -3.64
N ALA A 185 8.23 5.45 -4.40
CA ALA A 185 9.44 4.78 -3.91
C ALA A 185 10.48 5.74 -3.31
N ARG A 186 10.51 6.98 -3.82
CA ARG A 186 11.55 7.97 -3.51
C ARG A 186 10.95 9.21 -2.89
N THR A 187 11.56 9.66 -1.78
CA THR A 187 11.20 10.87 -1.06
C THR A 187 11.12 12.08 -2.00
N LEU A 188 9.97 12.76 -2.03
CA LEU A 188 9.72 13.98 -2.83
C LEU A 188 10.03 13.81 -4.34
N SER A 189 9.76 12.63 -4.89
CA SER A 189 9.87 12.37 -6.33
C SER A 189 9.05 13.35 -7.18
N PRO A 190 9.35 13.49 -8.49
CA PRO A 190 8.55 14.33 -9.38
C PRO A 190 7.07 13.94 -9.41
N ILE A 191 6.76 12.64 -9.38
CA ILE A 191 5.37 12.13 -9.34
C ILE A 191 4.69 12.54 -8.04
N PHE A 192 5.38 12.42 -6.89
CA PHE A 192 4.85 12.87 -5.60
C PHE A 192 4.47 14.35 -5.63
N ARG A 193 5.43 15.20 -6.02
CA ARG A 193 5.21 16.66 -6.07
C ARG A 193 4.11 17.03 -7.05
N ALA A 194 4.04 16.35 -8.20
CA ALA A 194 3.00 16.57 -9.19
C ALA A 194 1.60 16.21 -8.67
N LEU A 195 1.45 15.06 -8.00
CA LEU A 195 0.15 14.66 -7.45
C LEU A 195 -0.30 15.63 -6.35
N MET A 196 0.61 16.06 -5.47
CA MET A 196 0.26 17.04 -4.41
C MET A 196 -0.17 18.37 -5.03
N ALA A 197 0.54 18.88 -6.03
CA ALA A 197 0.15 20.10 -6.73
C ALA A 197 -1.20 19.95 -7.44
N HIS A 198 -1.45 18.80 -8.08
CA HIS A 198 -2.71 18.50 -8.77
C HIS A 198 -3.89 18.42 -7.80
N CYS A 199 -3.73 17.72 -6.67
CA CYS A 199 -4.77 17.58 -5.66
C CYS A 199 -4.97 18.86 -4.83
N ASP A 200 -3.99 19.77 -4.78
CA ASP A 200 -4.09 21.03 -4.06
C ASP A 200 -4.75 22.13 -4.90
N ASN A 201 -4.27 22.37 -6.13
CA ASN A 201 -4.70 23.51 -6.96
C ASN A 201 -4.99 23.15 -8.42
N GLY A 202 -4.85 21.87 -8.80
CA GLY A 202 -5.11 21.39 -10.15
C GLY A 202 -6.61 21.37 -10.49
N ALA A 203 -6.91 20.87 -11.68
CA ALA A 203 -8.27 20.66 -12.15
C ALA A 203 -8.38 19.24 -12.71
N SER A 204 -9.35 18.48 -12.22
CA SER A 204 -9.62 17.15 -12.75
C SER A 204 -9.99 17.21 -14.23
N CYS A 205 -9.39 16.34 -15.04
CA CYS A 205 -9.72 16.19 -16.46
C CYS A 205 -11.11 15.56 -16.72
N LEU A 206 -11.80 15.07 -15.68
CA LEU A 206 -13.11 14.39 -15.79
C LEU A 206 -14.23 15.09 -15.02
N ILE A 207 -13.96 15.62 -13.82
CA ILE A 207 -15.02 16.09 -12.90
C ILE A 207 -15.29 17.59 -13.05
N GLY A 208 -14.34 18.37 -13.60
CA GLY A 208 -14.45 19.82 -13.78
C GLY A 208 -14.47 20.62 -12.48
N ASN A 209 -14.11 21.91 -12.54
CA ASN A 209 -14.23 22.91 -11.45
C ASN A 209 -13.48 22.63 -10.13
N GLY A 210 -12.39 21.86 -10.13
CA GLY A 210 -11.51 21.78 -8.98
C GLY A 210 -10.57 20.57 -9.01
N PRO A 211 -9.67 20.49 -8.02
CA PRO A 211 -8.79 19.36 -7.88
C PRO A 211 -9.57 18.10 -7.50
N PRO A 212 -9.11 16.90 -7.92
CA PRO A 212 -9.67 15.65 -7.39
C PRO A 212 -9.42 15.55 -5.88
N ARG A 213 -10.29 14.82 -5.15
CA ARG A 213 -10.08 14.59 -3.71
C ARG A 213 -8.83 13.74 -3.45
N LEU A 214 -8.28 13.88 -2.26
CA LEU A 214 -7.17 13.10 -1.72
C LEU A 214 -7.43 12.93 -0.23
N ASP A 215 -7.68 11.69 0.22
CA ASP A 215 -8.08 11.43 1.61
C ASP A 215 -6.92 11.04 2.51
N TYR A 216 -5.83 10.54 1.92
CA TYR A 216 -4.58 10.24 2.61
C TYR A 216 -3.39 10.30 1.64
N ILE A 217 -2.20 10.51 2.19
CA ILE A 217 -0.95 10.60 1.45
C ILE A 217 -0.07 9.40 1.80
N SER A 218 0.29 8.59 0.81
CA SER A 218 1.13 7.40 0.98
C SER A 218 2.51 7.52 0.33
N ILE A 219 3.53 6.99 1.01
CA ILE A 219 4.93 7.03 0.61
C ILE A 219 5.65 5.75 1.05
N HIS A 220 6.69 5.36 0.33
CA HIS A 220 7.57 4.27 0.78
C HIS A 220 8.82 4.85 1.42
N GLU A 221 8.97 4.63 2.72
CA GLU A 221 10.21 4.98 3.41
C GLU A 221 10.81 3.77 4.11
N LYS A 222 11.94 3.32 3.58
CA LYS A 222 12.64 2.09 4.02
C LYS A 222 13.99 2.40 4.68
N GLY A 223 14.49 1.48 5.49
CA GLY A 223 15.64 1.74 6.36
C GLY A 223 16.99 1.85 5.63
N VAL A 224 17.18 1.13 4.52
CA VAL A 224 18.41 1.15 3.72
C VAL A 224 18.16 0.57 2.31
N ASN A 225 19.01 0.93 1.35
CA ASN A 225 18.97 0.43 -0.04
C ASN A 225 19.11 -1.09 -0.13
N GLY A 226 18.66 -1.64 -1.27
CA GLY A 226 18.80 -3.04 -1.60
C GLY A 226 20.25 -3.36 -1.97
N SER A 227 20.73 -4.52 -1.55
CA SER A 227 22.09 -4.98 -1.80
C SER A 227 22.18 -6.48 -1.55
N LYS A 228 23.18 -7.13 -2.15
CA LYS A 228 23.56 -8.51 -1.74
C LYS A 228 24.30 -8.53 -0.41
N ASP A 229 24.82 -7.38 0.02
CA ASP A 229 25.48 -7.20 1.32
C ASP A 229 24.46 -6.88 2.42
N ASP A 230 24.76 -7.30 3.64
CA ASP A 230 24.01 -6.93 4.85
C ASP A 230 24.29 -5.47 5.25
N LEU A 231 23.66 -4.54 4.53
CA LEU A 231 23.66 -3.12 4.90
C LEU A 231 22.88 -2.90 6.21
N THR A 232 23.29 -1.92 7.00
CA THR A 232 22.64 -1.63 8.30
C THR A 232 21.43 -0.69 8.14
N PRO A 233 20.20 -1.11 8.46
CA PRO A 233 19.02 -0.25 8.41
C PRO A 233 19.14 1.01 9.28
N LYS A 234 18.88 2.18 8.69
CA LYS A 234 18.83 3.48 9.37
C LYS A 234 17.39 3.80 9.78
N THR A 235 16.88 3.07 10.77
CA THR A 235 15.47 3.16 11.22
C THR A 235 14.97 4.58 11.54
N ASN A 236 15.77 5.41 12.22
CA ASN A 236 15.39 6.81 12.47
C ASN A 236 15.26 7.63 11.18
N ALA A 237 16.02 7.31 10.13
CA ALA A 237 15.98 8.03 8.86
C ALA A 237 14.66 7.79 8.11
N ILE A 238 13.94 6.68 8.38
CA ILE A 238 12.57 6.48 7.89
C ILE A 238 11.67 7.60 8.41
N VAL A 239 11.71 7.84 9.73
CA VAL A 239 10.96 8.92 10.38
C VAL A 239 11.43 10.28 9.90
N ASP A 240 12.74 10.49 9.77
CA ASP A 240 13.29 11.78 9.34
C ASP A 240 12.81 12.16 7.93
N ARG A 241 12.79 11.21 7.00
CA ARG A 241 12.28 11.45 5.63
C ARG A 241 10.76 11.57 5.57
N THR A 242 10.04 10.85 6.43
CA THR A 242 8.58 11.06 6.60
C THR A 242 8.28 12.49 7.07
N LEU A 243 9.02 13.00 8.07
CA LEU A 243 8.85 14.37 8.54
C LEU A 243 9.30 15.41 7.51
N LEU A 244 10.32 15.11 6.69
CA LEU A 244 10.70 15.96 5.56
C LEU A 244 9.56 16.11 4.53
N VAL A 245 8.84 15.02 4.24
CA VAL A 245 7.64 15.08 3.39
C VAL A 245 6.56 15.95 4.02
N VAL A 246 6.34 15.81 5.33
CA VAL A 246 5.36 16.64 6.07
C VAL A 246 5.73 18.12 6.04
N ASP A 247 7.01 18.45 6.22
CA ASP A 247 7.49 19.84 6.17
C ASP A 247 7.30 20.42 4.77
N TYR A 248 7.59 19.65 3.72
CA TYR A 248 7.31 20.04 2.34
C TYR A 248 5.81 20.34 2.12
N LEU A 249 4.91 19.50 2.63
CA LEU A 249 3.47 19.72 2.54
C LEU A 249 3.04 20.98 3.30
N LYS A 250 3.55 21.21 4.51
CA LYS A 250 3.25 22.43 5.29
C LYS A 250 3.67 23.71 4.55
N GLU A 251 4.81 23.65 3.88
CA GLU A 251 5.36 24.79 3.13
C GLU A 251 4.64 25.03 1.79
N HIS A 252 4.39 23.98 1.03
CA HIS A 252 3.94 24.10 -0.37
C HIS A 252 2.46 23.79 -0.59
N HIS A 253 1.84 22.98 0.27
CA HIS A 253 0.47 22.48 0.14
C HIS A 253 -0.24 22.44 1.51
N PRO A 254 -0.36 23.59 2.21
CA PRO A 254 -0.84 23.63 3.60
C PRO A 254 -2.26 23.05 3.78
N ARG A 255 -3.08 23.02 2.72
CA ARG A 255 -4.40 22.38 2.73
C ARG A 255 -4.32 20.86 2.85
N LEU A 256 -3.26 20.24 2.32
CA LEU A 256 -3.03 18.79 2.34
C LEU A 256 -2.20 18.35 3.56
N ALA A 257 -1.48 19.27 4.21
CA ALA A 257 -0.55 18.95 5.30
C ALA A 257 -1.21 18.34 6.56
N GLY A 258 -2.52 18.47 6.70
CA GLY A 258 -3.31 17.86 7.77
C GLY A 258 -3.91 16.50 7.43
N LEU A 259 -3.70 15.98 6.22
CA LEU A 259 -4.21 14.68 5.81
C LEU A 259 -3.44 13.54 6.50
N PRO A 260 -4.10 12.39 6.68
CA PRO A 260 -3.46 11.15 7.11
C PRO A 260 -2.22 10.82 6.27
N ILE A 261 -1.09 10.61 6.94
CA ILE A 261 0.15 10.12 6.34
C ILE A 261 0.26 8.62 6.53
N VAL A 262 0.59 7.92 5.45
CA VAL A 262 0.73 6.47 5.39
C VAL A 262 2.14 6.14 4.90
N ASN A 263 2.80 5.18 5.57
CA ASN A 263 3.95 4.49 5.00
C ASN A 263 3.55 3.05 4.69
N ASP A 264 3.15 2.82 3.44
CA ASP A 264 2.56 1.59 2.91
C ASP A 264 3.59 0.51 2.55
N GLU A 265 4.88 0.82 2.62
CA GLU A 265 5.98 -0.16 2.54
C GLU A 265 7.18 0.22 3.44
N CYS A 266 6.99 0.08 4.76
CA CYS A 266 7.93 0.54 5.78
C CYS A 266 8.95 -0.52 6.21
N ASP A 267 9.78 -0.98 5.28
CA ASP A 267 10.68 -2.11 5.54
C ASP A 267 12.10 -1.70 5.99
N PRO A 268 12.82 -2.54 6.77
CA PRO A 268 14.19 -2.22 7.17
C PRO A 268 15.18 -2.12 5.99
N GLN A 269 15.02 -2.91 4.94
CA GLN A 269 15.89 -2.94 3.76
C GLN A 269 15.06 -3.23 2.50
N LEU A 270 15.38 -2.54 1.39
CA LEU A 270 14.81 -2.82 0.06
C LEU A 270 15.25 -4.20 -0.45
N GLY A 271 14.46 -4.80 -1.34
CA GLY A 271 14.80 -6.08 -1.98
C GLY A 271 14.34 -7.28 -1.15
N TRP A 272 13.04 -7.58 -1.16
CA TRP A 272 12.46 -8.67 -0.36
C TRP A 272 13.10 -10.04 -0.64
N SER A 273 13.53 -10.27 -1.89
CA SER A 273 14.08 -11.55 -2.34
C SER A 273 15.57 -11.73 -2.07
N ASP A 274 16.28 -10.65 -1.69
CA ASP A 274 17.69 -10.72 -1.32
C ASP A 274 17.89 -11.51 -0.02
N HIS A 275 19.04 -12.18 0.10
CA HIS A 275 19.30 -13.10 1.20
C HIS A 275 19.95 -12.39 2.38
N HIS A 276 19.11 -11.97 3.32
CA HIS A 276 19.51 -11.37 4.58
C HIS A 276 19.04 -12.24 5.75
N SER A 277 19.95 -13.03 6.31
CA SER A 277 19.62 -14.07 7.30
C SER A 277 19.06 -13.54 8.63
N TRP A 278 19.09 -12.22 8.84
CA TRP A 278 18.47 -11.59 9.99
C TRP A 278 16.94 -11.52 9.89
N HIS A 279 16.34 -11.69 8.70
CA HIS A 279 14.87 -11.80 8.53
C HIS A 279 14.28 -12.97 9.33
N GLY A 280 14.91 -14.15 9.28
CA GLY A 280 14.47 -15.35 10.02
C GLY A 280 14.86 -15.38 11.50
N LYS A 281 15.28 -14.26 12.10
CA LYS A 281 15.80 -14.19 13.48
C LYS A 281 15.14 -13.07 14.28
N ALA A 282 15.35 -13.09 15.60
CA ALA A 282 14.82 -12.10 16.54
C ALA A 282 15.23 -10.64 16.21
N TYR A 283 16.30 -10.43 15.44
CA TYR A 283 16.66 -9.11 14.93
C TYR A 283 15.50 -8.47 14.15
N TYR A 284 14.83 -9.22 13.27
CA TYR A 284 13.74 -8.67 12.46
C TYR A 284 12.53 -8.28 13.31
N ALA A 285 12.13 -9.12 14.26
CA ALA A 285 11.09 -8.78 15.22
C ALA A 285 11.43 -7.52 16.04
N GLY A 286 12.68 -7.43 16.54
CA GLY A 286 13.16 -6.29 17.31
C GLY A 286 13.19 -4.99 16.50
N ILE A 287 13.59 -5.05 15.23
CA ILE A 287 13.68 -3.85 14.38
C ILE A 287 12.31 -3.36 13.92
N ILE A 288 11.35 -4.24 13.63
CA ILE A 288 9.95 -3.87 13.35
C ILE A 288 9.38 -3.11 14.55
N ALA A 289 9.48 -3.67 15.76
CA ALA A 289 9.00 -3.03 16.98
C ALA A 289 9.69 -1.69 17.26
N ARG A 290 11.00 -1.59 16.97
CA ARG A 290 11.76 -0.33 17.07
C ARG A 290 11.25 0.73 16.11
N ILE A 291 10.97 0.37 14.85
CA ILE A 291 10.44 1.31 13.85
C ILE A 291 9.07 1.82 14.30
N ILE A 292 8.19 0.93 14.78
CA ILE A 292 6.87 1.29 15.32
C ILE A 292 7.01 2.26 16.51
N GLU A 293 7.87 1.95 17.48
CA GLU A 293 8.12 2.83 18.64
C GLU A 293 8.62 4.21 18.22
N GLN A 294 9.50 4.28 17.22
CA GLN A 294 10.02 5.55 16.72
C GLN A 294 8.94 6.41 16.08
N HIS A 295 8.02 5.82 15.30
CA HIS A 295 6.89 6.55 14.71
C HIS A 295 5.95 7.07 15.81
N ASP A 296 5.60 6.22 16.76
CA ASP A 296 4.74 6.60 17.87
C ASP A 296 5.34 7.73 18.71
N ARG A 297 6.60 7.62 19.12
CA ARG A 297 7.26 8.61 19.98
C ARG A 297 7.63 9.91 19.25
N ARG A 298 8.03 9.85 17.98
CA ARG A 298 8.58 11.01 17.26
C ARG A 298 7.59 11.71 16.34
N ILE A 299 6.54 11.03 15.89
CA ILE A 299 5.54 11.61 14.99
C ILE A 299 4.20 11.77 15.70
N ILE A 300 3.64 10.67 16.23
CA ILE A 300 2.25 10.63 16.72
C ILE A 300 2.12 11.34 18.08
N ALA A 301 2.93 10.96 19.07
CA ALA A 301 2.88 11.51 20.42
C ALA A 301 3.05 13.05 20.46
N PRO A 302 4.02 13.66 19.73
CA PRO A 302 4.14 15.12 19.68
C PRO A 302 3.17 15.78 18.68
N LYS A 303 2.33 15.00 17.98
CA LYS A 303 1.44 15.47 16.90
C LYS A 303 2.19 16.22 15.79
N ALA A 304 3.36 15.72 15.38
CA ALA A 304 4.16 16.33 14.33
C ALA A 304 3.48 16.23 12.94
N ALA A 305 2.70 15.16 12.74
CA ALA A 305 1.86 14.88 11.58
C ALA A 305 0.69 13.97 11.99
N ASP A 306 -0.36 13.88 11.16
CA ASP A 306 -1.41 12.88 11.31
C ASP A 306 -0.97 11.53 10.73
N PHE A 307 -0.02 10.86 11.38
CA PHE A 307 0.47 9.57 10.90
C PHE A 307 -0.52 8.45 11.25
N ALA A 308 -1.14 7.86 10.24
CA ALA A 308 -2.31 7.00 10.40
C ALA A 308 -2.02 5.51 10.22
N PHE A 309 -1.09 5.14 9.33
CA PHE A 309 -0.85 3.74 8.98
C PHE A 309 0.59 3.45 8.59
N LEU A 310 1.05 2.25 8.98
CA LEU A 310 2.33 1.67 8.62
C LEU A 310 2.10 0.23 8.17
N SER A 311 2.58 -0.14 6.99
CA SER A 311 2.55 -1.53 6.50
C SER A 311 3.96 -2.06 6.33
N ASN A 312 4.20 -3.32 6.70
CA ASN A 312 5.45 -4.02 6.38
C ASN A 312 5.19 -4.90 5.16
N ASP A 313 5.96 -4.76 4.11
CA ASP A 313 5.72 -5.49 2.86
C ASP A 313 6.47 -6.84 2.90
N ASN A 314 5.94 -7.78 3.68
CA ASN A 314 6.64 -9.01 4.07
C ASN A 314 5.79 -10.30 4.00
N ALA A 315 4.64 -10.27 3.32
CA ALA A 315 3.80 -11.45 3.09
C ALA A 315 4.14 -12.19 1.79
N PHE A 316 5.32 -11.93 1.20
CA PHE A 316 5.86 -12.73 0.10
C PHE A 316 6.08 -14.20 0.51
N ILE A 317 6.13 -15.08 -0.49
CA ILE A 317 6.48 -16.50 -0.32
C ILE A 317 7.97 -16.70 -0.57
N GLY A 318 8.70 -17.25 0.40
CA GLY A 318 10.16 -17.36 0.34
C GLY A 318 10.78 -18.13 1.50
N GLY A 319 12.11 -18.17 1.52
CA GLY A 319 12.90 -18.88 2.54
C GLY A 319 13.33 -18.00 3.72
N TRP A 320 14.03 -18.60 4.68
CA TRP A 320 14.45 -17.98 5.95
C TRP A 320 15.17 -16.63 5.86
N SER A 321 15.93 -16.39 4.79
CA SER A 321 16.74 -15.18 4.65
C SER A 321 16.05 -14.09 3.82
N GLN A 322 14.89 -14.39 3.24
CA GLN A 322 14.11 -13.40 2.49
C GLN A 322 13.18 -12.65 3.44
N ARG A 323 12.66 -11.50 3.00
CA ARG A 323 11.72 -10.69 3.79
C ARG A 323 10.33 -11.31 3.74
N THR A 324 10.17 -12.43 4.44
CA THR A 324 8.94 -13.22 4.48
C THR A 324 8.55 -13.55 5.92
N ILE A 325 7.25 -13.58 6.20
CA ILE A 325 6.73 -13.96 7.53
C ILE A 325 6.70 -15.48 7.76
N PHE A 326 6.79 -16.28 6.69
CA PHE A 326 6.98 -17.72 6.75
C PHE A 326 8.24 -18.14 6.00
N ALA A 327 8.87 -19.22 6.47
CA ALA A 327 9.87 -19.93 5.70
C ALA A 327 9.18 -21.10 4.97
N TYR A 328 9.08 -21.00 3.65
CA TYR A 328 8.49 -22.02 2.80
C TYR A 328 9.43 -23.22 2.63
N PHE A 329 8.88 -24.43 2.73
CA PHE A 329 9.56 -25.68 2.43
C PHE A 329 8.74 -26.44 1.39
N GLY A 330 9.28 -26.58 0.19
CA GLY A 330 8.64 -27.31 -0.90
C GLY A 330 9.41 -27.17 -2.21
N PRO A 331 8.96 -27.83 -3.29
CA PRO A 331 9.70 -27.88 -4.54
C PRO A 331 9.51 -26.63 -5.42
N ARG A 332 8.42 -25.86 -5.24
CA ARG A 332 8.15 -24.64 -6.02
C ARG A 332 9.11 -23.51 -5.64
N ASN A 333 9.44 -22.67 -6.61
CA ASN A 333 10.17 -21.43 -6.38
C ASN A 333 9.31 -20.25 -6.87
N PHE A 334 9.02 -19.33 -5.95
CA PHE A 334 8.15 -18.19 -6.21
C PHE A 334 8.93 -16.91 -6.53
N THR A 335 10.27 -16.89 -6.45
CA THR A 335 11.02 -15.63 -6.62
C THR A 335 10.85 -15.02 -8.00
N LYS A 336 10.95 -15.85 -9.06
CA LYS A 336 10.77 -15.38 -10.43
C LYS A 336 9.36 -14.83 -10.67
N ALA A 337 8.33 -15.59 -10.30
CA ALA A 337 6.93 -15.19 -10.47
C ALA A 337 6.61 -13.89 -9.69
N GLN A 338 7.11 -13.79 -8.47
CA GLN A 338 6.95 -12.60 -7.62
C GLN A 338 7.71 -11.38 -8.15
N TRP A 339 8.88 -11.58 -8.78
CA TRP A 339 9.68 -10.52 -9.38
C TRP A 339 9.13 -10.05 -10.73
N GLU A 340 8.63 -10.98 -11.55
CA GLU A 340 8.08 -10.68 -12.87
C GLU A 340 6.61 -10.25 -12.83
N HIS A 341 5.99 -10.28 -11.65
CA HIS A 341 4.59 -9.97 -11.41
C HIS A 341 3.63 -10.81 -12.28
N LYS A 342 3.98 -12.08 -12.45
CA LYS A 342 3.25 -13.05 -13.28
C LYS A 342 3.34 -14.42 -12.63
N THR A 343 2.24 -15.15 -12.52
CA THR A 343 2.28 -16.61 -12.34
C THR A 343 2.09 -17.32 -13.67
N ASP A 344 2.44 -18.60 -13.71
CA ASP A 344 2.36 -19.49 -14.88
C ASP A 344 0.92 -19.78 -15.34
#